data_AF-A0A7V9U5I8-F1
#
_entry.id   AF-A0A7V9U5I8-F1
#
_cell.length_a   1.000
_cell.length_b   1.000
_cell.length_c   1.000
_cell.angle_alpha   90.00
_cell.angle_beta   90.00
_cell.angle_gamma   90.00
#
_symmetry.space_group_name_H-M   'P 1'
#
loop_
_entity.id
_entity.type
_entity.pdbx_description
1 polymer ?
#
loop_
_entity_poly.entity_id
_entity_poly.type
_entity_poly.pdbx_seq_one_letter_code
_entity_poly.pdbx_strand_id
1 'polypeptide(L)'
;MAALRGDGPRARAYANTARRAAEVAVRNSPGDPQHHVLVGVALAYLGHRREAIEHGERAVALLPISADAEAGPYMQHQLARIYFLVGEPEKALDQLESLLKLPYFFSPGWLRIDPTFSPLRGNPRFERLTSRSSASEANRNGLADSVY
;
A
#
# COMPACT_ATOMS: atom_id res chain seq x y z
N MET A 1 10.48 5.85 -13.16
CA MET A 1 9.14 6.20 -12.66
C MET A 1 8.05 6.26 -13.75
N ALA A 2 8.38 6.34 -15.05
CA ALA A 2 7.37 6.32 -16.13
C ALA A 2 6.61 4.98 -16.25
N ALA A 3 7.32 3.84 -16.13
CA ALA A 3 6.76 2.51 -16.37
C ALA A 3 5.57 2.08 -15.48
N LEU A 4 5.36 2.71 -14.32
CA LEU A 4 4.23 2.42 -13.41
C LEU A 4 3.11 3.46 -13.47
N ARG A 5 3.35 4.64 -14.06
CA ARG A 5 2.35 5.69 -14.25
C ARG A 5 1.58 5.47 -15.54
N GLY A 6 0.71 4.46 -15.54
CA GLY A 6 -0.28 4.26 -16.60
C GLY A 6 0.30 4.41 -18.01
N ASP A 7 1.41 3.72 -18.29
CA ASP A 7 2.28 3.94 -19.46
C ASP A 7 1.68 3.41 -20.78
N GLY A 8 0.35 3.45 -20.87
CA GLY A 8 -0.41 3.21 -22.08
C GLY A 8 -1.75 3.96 -22.02
N PRO A 9 -2.26 4.47 -23.15
CA PRO A 9 -3.57 5.14 -23.22
C PRO A 9 -4.71 4.36 -22.55
N ARG A 10 -4.63 3.02 -22.58
CA ARG A 10 -5.58 2.12 -21.90
C ARG A 10 -5.51 2.19 -20.38
N ALA A 11 -4.32 2.21 -19.79
CA ALA A 11 -4.16 2.28 -18.33
C ALA A 11 -4.72 3.60 -17.77
N ARG A 12 -4.50 4.71 -18.48
CA ARG A 12 -5.12 6.00 -18.14
C ARG A 12 -6.63 6.00 -18.31
N ALA A 13 -7.15 5.36 -19.37
CA ALA A 13 -8.59 5.22 -19.56
C ALA A 13 -9.23 4.42 -18.43
N TYR A 14 -8.64 3.26 -18.06
CA TYR A 14 -9.12 2.45 -16.95
C TYR A 14 -9.03 3.17 -15.61
N ALA A 15 -7.93 3.87 -15.33
CA ALA A 15 -7.79 4.66 -14.11
C ALA A 15 -8.83 5.79 -14.03
N ASN A 16 -9.17 6.43 -15.15
CA ASN A 16 -10.24 7.43 -15.20
C ASN A 16 -11.63 6.82 -14.94
N THR A 17 -11.93 5.65 -15.51
CA THR A 17 -13.19 4.94 -15.23
C THR A 17 -13.28 4.54 -13.76
N ALA A 18 -12.19 3.97 -13.22
CA ALA A 18 -12.10 3.57 -11.82
C ALA A 18 -12.26 4.77 -10.88
N ARG A 19 -11.61 5.91 -11.17
CA ARG A 19 -11.76 7.15 -10.41
C ARG A 19 -13.21 7.59 -10.34
N ARG A 20 -13.91 7.68 -11.47
CA ARG A 20 -15.32 8.13 -11.51
C ARG A 20 -16.23 7.23 -10.69
N ALA A 21 -16.08 5.90 -10.80
CA ALA A 21 -16.86 4.96 -10.03
C ALA A 21 -16.57 5.06 -8.52
N ALA A 22 -15.29 5.14 -8.15
CA ALA A 22 -14.88 5.24 -6.75
C ALA A 22 -15.28 6.58 -6.11
N GLU A 23 -15.28 7.69 -6.86
CA GLU A 23 -15.77 8.98 -6.39
C GLU A 23 -17.28 8.98 -6.11
N VAL A 24 -18.07 8.24 -6.90
CA VAL A 24 -19.50 8.01 -6.58
C VAL A 24 -19.62 7.24 -5.26
N ALA A 25 -18.81 6.21 -5.07
CA ALA A 25 -18.83 5.40 -3.85
C ALA A 25 -18.46 6.22 -2.60
N VAL A 26 -17.45 7.10 -2.69
CA VAL A 26 -17.10 8.04 -1.61
C VAL A 26 -18.25 9.01 -1.34
N ARG A 27 -18.95 9.53 -2.35
CA ARG A 27 -20.10 10.42 -2.12
C ARG A 27 -21.25 9.72 -1.41
N ASN A 28 -21.50 8.45 -1.73
CA ASN A 28 -22.58 7.67 -1.12
C ASN A 28 -22.21 7.21 0.30
N SER A 29 -20.95 6.90 0.55
CA SER A 29 -20.43 6.40 1.82
C SER A 29 -19.07 7.03 2.14
N PRO A 30 -19.02 8.29 2.61
CA PRO A 30 -17.77 9.02 2.85
C PRO A 30 -16.98 8.53 4.07
N GLY A 31 -17.59 7.66 4.88
CA GLY A 31 -16.94 7.02 6.03
C GLY A 31 -16.25 5.69 5.68
N ASP A 32 -16.38 5.20 4.45
CA ASP A 32 -15.81 3.92 4.04
C ASP A 32 -14.33 4.10 3.63
N PRO A 33 -13.38 3.52 4.39
CA PRO A 33 -11.95 3.67 4.11
C PRO A 33 -11.54 3.03 2.77
N GLN A 34 -12.22 1.96 2.34
CA GLN A 34 -11.89 1.25 1.11
C GLN A 34 -12.25 2.09 -0.12
N HIS A 35 -13.35 2.84 -0.08
CA HIS A 35 -13.70 3.78 -1.15
C HIS A 35 -12.63 4.87 -1.31
N HIS A 36 -12.11 5.40 -0.20
CA HIS A 36 -11.02 6.37 -0.22
C HIS A 36 -9.73 5.78 -0.81
N VAL A 37 -9.35 4.55 -0.44
CA VAL A 37 -8.22 3.84 -1.08
C VAL A 37 -8.37 3.77 -2.60
N LEU A 38 -9.55 3.35 -3.09
CA LEU A 38 -9.78 3.14 -4.51
C LEU A 38 -9.65 4.44 -5.30
N VAL A 39 -10.19 5.55 -4.77
CA VAL A 39 -10.00 6.88 -5.36
C VAL A 39 -8.53 7.28 -5.35
N GLY A 40 -7.85 7.13 -4.21
CA GLY A 40 -6.44 7.51 -4.05
C GLY A 40 -5.51 6.79 -5.02
N VAL A 41 -5.67 5.48 -5.18
CA VAL A 41 -4.87 4.67 -6.12
C VAL A 41 -5.15 5.06 -7.57
N ALA A 42 -6.42 5.25 -7.95
CA ALA A 42 -6.78 5.67 -9.30
C ALA A 42 -6.19 7.05 -9.66
N LEU A 43 -6.27 8.00 -8.72
CA LEU A 43 -5.65 9.33 -8.85
C LEU A 43 -4.12 9.23 -8.97
N ALA A 44 -3.49 8.35 -8.21
CA ALA A 44 -2.05 8.14 -8.26
C ALA A 44 -1.58 7.65 -9.65
N TYR A 45 -2.31 6.70 -10.26
CA TYR A 45 -2.02 6.23 -11.63
C TYR A 45 -2.19 7.32 -12.70
N LEU A 46 -3.10 8.26 -12.46
CA LEU A 46 -3.34 9.41 -13.34
C LEU A 46 -2.35 10.56 -13.10
N GLY A 47 -1.55 10.50 -12.03
CA GLY A 47 -0.60 11.55 -11.66
C GLY A 47 -1.18 12.70 -10.85
N HIS A 48 -2.42 12.58 -10.36
CA HIS A 48 -3.06 13.56 -9.46
C HIS A 48 -2.50 13.44 -8.04
N ARG A 49 -1.23 13.81 -7.86
CA ARG A 49 -0.45 13.55 -6.65
C ARG A 49 -1.13 14.01 -5.35
N ARG A 50 -1.62 15.24 -5.33
CA ARG A 50 -2.17 15.84 -4.09
C ARG A 50 -3.43 15.11 -3.65
N GLU A 51 -4.41 15.01 -4.53
CA GLU A 51 -5.69 14.35 -4.22
C GLU A 51 -5.48 12.86 -3.91
N ALA A 52 -4.55 12.20 -4.60
CA ALA A 52 -4.22 10.80 -4.31
C ALA A 52 -3.78 10.60 -2.86
N ILE A 53 -2.86 11.46 -2.39
CA ILE A 53 -2.35 11.42 -1.01
C ILE A 53 -3.48 11.73 -0.01
N GLU A 54 -4.26 12.78 -0.24
CA GLU A 54 -5.37 13.17 0.63
C GLU A 54 -6.36 12.01 0.86
N HIS A 55 -6.70 11.29 -0.21
CA HIS A 55 -7.57 10.11 -0.12
C HIS A 55 -6.91 8.94 0.62
N GLY A 56 -5.63 8.66 0.37
CA GLY A 56 -4.91 7.60 1.07
C GLY A 56 -4.77 7.87 2.58
N GLU A 57 -4.42 9.09 2.96
CA GLU A 57 -4.34 9.50 4.36
C GLU A 57 -5.71 9.45 5.04
N ARG A 58 -6.77 9.86 4.33
CA ARG A 58 -8.15 9.75 4.85
C ARG A 58 -8.55 8.30 5.12
N ALA A 59 -8.18 7.36 4.25
CA ALA A 59 -8.46 5.95 4.47
C ALA A 59 -7.80 5.41 5.74
N VAL A 60 -6.53 5.75 5.97
CA VAL A 60 -5.80 5.37 7.19
C VAL A 60 -6.39 6.05 8.43
N ALA A 61 -6.84 7.30 8.32
CA ALA A 61 -7.49 8.01 9.43
C ALA A 61 -8.87 7.42 9.78
N LEU A 62 -9.61 6.92 8.79
CA LEU A 62 -10.91 6.27 8.99
C LEU A 62 -10.77 4.87 9.61
N LEU A 63 -9.73 4.13 9.25
CA LEU A 63 -9.47 2.80 9.81
C LEU A 63 -7.97 2.63 10.11
N PRO A 64 -7.50 3.20 11.24
CA PRO A 64 -6.11 3.01 11.66
C PRO A 64 -5.89 1.60 12.18
N ILE A 65 -4.64 1.13 12.13
CA ILE A 65 -4.23 -0.18 12.66
C ILE A 65 -4.59 -0.36 14.15
N SER A 66 -4.58 0.73 14.92
CA SER A 66 -4.97 0.72 16.33
C SER A 66 -6.46 0.46 16.56
N ALA A 67 -7.31 0.76 15.57
CA ALA A 67 -8.74 0.50 15.64
C ALA A 67 -9.08 -0.90 15.10
N ASP A 68 -8.37 -1.35 14.06
CA ASP A 68 -8.56 -2.65 13.45
C ASP A 68 -7.20 -3.21 12.99
N ALA A 69 -6.71 -4.21 13.71
CA ALA A 69 -5.42 -4.85 13.43
C ALA A 69 -5.46 -5.80 12.23
N GLU A 70 -6.65 -6.20 11.77
CA GLU A 70 -6.85 -7.09 10.63
C GLU A 70 -6.96 -6.30 9.32
N ALA A 71 -7.86 -5.31 9.28
CA ALA A 71 -8.16 -4.52 8.09
C ALA A 71 -7.37 -3.20 8.00
N GLY A 72 -6.98 -2.60 9.14
CA GLY A 72 -6.19 -1.36 9.16
C GLY A 72 -4.84 -1.44 8.42
N PRO A 73 -4.07 -2.54 8.52
CA PRO A 73 -2.82 -2.70 7.77
C PRO A 73 -3.00 -2.60 6.25
N TYR A 74 -4.17 -3.00 5.73
CA TYR A 74 -4.47 -2.85 4.31
C TYR A 74 -4.56 -1.37 3.91
N MET A 75 -5.19 -0.50 4.69
CA MET A 75 -5.27 0.94 4.37
C MET A 75 -3.87 1.57 4.34
N GLN A 76 -3.03 1.22 5.31
CA GLN A 76 -1.65 1.71 5.36
C GLN A 76 -0.78 1.18 4.21
N HIS A 77 -0.96 -0.07 3.80
CA HIS A 77 -0.33 -0.62 2.60
C HIS A 77 -0.73 0.19 1.36
N GLN A 78 -2.01 0.47 1.18
CA GLN A 78 -2.48 1.23 0.02
C GLN A 78 -1.92 2.66 0.01
N LEU A 79 -1.78 3.30 1.19
CA LEU A 79 -1.09 4.58 1.31
C LEU A 79 0.39 4.48 0.90
N ALA A 80 1.10 3.42 1.27
CA ALA A 80 2.46 3.17 0.81
C ALA A 80 2.54 3.09 -0.73
N ARG A 81 1.59 2.39 -1.36
CA ARG A 81 1.50 2.29 -2.84
C ARG A 81 1.22 3.65 -3.48
N ILE A 82 0.31 4.44 -2.90
CA ILE A 82 -0.01 5.79 -3.38
C ILE A 82 1.25 6.66 -3.34
N TYR A 83 1.93 6.74 -2.20
CA TYR A 83 3.17 7.50 -2.06
C TYR A 83 4.20 7.10 -3.09
N PHE A 84 4.36 5.80 -3.28
CA PHE A 84 5.28 5.27 -4.26
C PHE A 84 4.93 5.72 -5.69
N LEU A 85 3.68 5.54 -6.13
CA LEU A 85 3.21 5.87 -7.49
C LEU A 85 3.36 7.37 -7.80
N VAL A 86 3.13 8.23 -6.81
CA VAL A 86 3.19 9.69 -6.98
C VAL A 86 4.60 10.26 -6.80
N GLY A 87 5.60 9.43 -6.52
CA GLY A 87 7.02 9.80 -6.47
C GLY A 87 7.51 10.24 -5.08
N GLU A 88 6.91 9.73 -4.01
CA GLU A 88 7.28 9.96 -2.61
C GLU A 88 7.88 8.69 -1.96
N PRO A 89 9.05 8.20 -2.43
CA PRO A 89 9.57 6.90 -2.03
C PRO A 89 9.90 6.80 -0.54
N GLU A 90 10.38 7.87 0.10
CA GLU A 90 10.72 7.85 1.52
C GLU A 90 9.47 7.70 2.41
N LYS A 91 8.38 8.41 2.06
CA LYS A 91 7.10 8.25 2.76
C LYS A 91 6.52 6.86 2.57
N ALA A 92 6.67 6.27 1.38
CA ALA A 92 6.28 4.88 1.15
C ALA A 92 7.08 3.92 2.05
N LEU A 93 8.40 4.12 2.17
CA LEU A 93 9.26 3.31 3.03
C LEU A 93 8.89 3.42 4.51
N ASP A 94 8.50 4.60 5.01
CA ASP A 94 8.01 4.77 6.38
C ASP A 94 6.79 3.89 6.67
N GLN A 95 5.85 3.82 5.72
CA GLN A 95 4.66 2.98 5.85
C GLN A 95 5.01 1.49 5.81
N LEU A 96 5.88 1.07 4.89
CA LEU A 96 6.31 -0.33 4.75
C LEU A 96 7.08 -0.83 5.97
N GLU A 97 7.99 -0.02 6.51
CA GLU A 97 8.76 -0.36 7.71
C GLU A 97 7.86 -0.59 8.92
N SER A 98 6.80 0.20 9.04
CA SER A 98 5.80 0.02 10.09
C SER A 98 4.98 -1.27 9.90
N LEU A 99 4.59 -1.59 8.66
CA LEU A 99 3.86 -2.82 8.34
C LEU A 99 4.66 -4.09 8.58
N LEU A 100 5.98 -4.07 8.32
CA LEU A 100 6.86 -5.22 8.54
C LEU A 100 7.02 -5.62 10.02
N LYS A 101 6.59 -4.75 10.96
CA LYS A 101 6.58 -5.05 12.40
C LYS A 101 5.32 -5.80 12.85
N LEU A 102 4.32 -5.91 11.98
CA LEU A 102 3.00 -6.46 12.31
C LEU A 102 2.85 -7.89 11.79
N PRO A 103 1.91 -8.67 12.36
CA PRO A 103 1.46 -9.93 11.76
C PRO A 103 0.55 -9.63 10.55
N TYR A 104 1.13 -9.08 9.48
CA TYR A 104 0.50 -8.81 8.19
C TYR A 104 1.16 -9.66 7.09
N PHE A 105 0.51 -9.85 5.95
CA PHE A 105 1.02 -10.73 4.89
C PHE A 105 2.32 -10.23 4.23
N PHE A 106 2.75 -9.00 4.52
CA PHE A 106 4.04 -8.49 4.09
C PHE A 106 5.19 -9.19 4.78
N SER A 107 6.04 -9.83 3.99
CA SER A 107 7.38 -10.22 4.38
C SER A 107 8.43 -9.41 3.60
N PRO A 108 9.67 -9.31 4.13
CA PRO A 108 10.80 -8.78 3.37
C PRO A 108 10.94 -9.42 1.97
N GLY A 109 10.69 -10.74 1.89
CA GLY A 109 10.71 -11.49 0.63
C GLY A 109 9.59 -11.08 -0.34
N TRP A 110 8.38 -10.83 0.17
CA TRP A 110 7.24 -10.40 -0.66
C TRP A 110 7.48 -9.02 -1.28
N LEU A 111 8.01 -8.06 -0.52
CA LEU A 111 8.34 -6.71 -1.03
C LEU A 111 9.36 -6.76 -2.18
N ARG A 112 10.28 -7.72 -2.16
CA ARG A 112 11.29 -7.90 -3.22
C ARG A 112 10.67 -8.34 -4.55
N ILE A 113 9.61 -9.14 -4.52
CA ILE A 113 9.00 -9.74 -5.73
C ILE A 113 7.85 -8.90 -6.31
N ASP A 114 7.16 -8.08 -5.51
CA ASP A 114 6.04 -7.26 -6.01
C ASP A 114 6.54 -6.17 -6.99
N PRO A 115 6.00 -6.13 -8.23
CA PRO A 115 6.37 -5.14 -9.25
C PRO A 115 6.14 -3.68 -8.84
N THR A 116 5.15 -3.41 -7.98
CA THR A 116 4.82 -2.08 -7.45
C THR A 116 6.02 -1.44 -6.78
N PHE A 117 6.80 -2.21 -6.00
CA PHE A 117 7.97 -1.71 -5.29
C PHE A 117 9.27 -1.85 -6.09
N SER A 118 9.22 -2.36 -7.33
CA SER A 118 10.41 -2.56 -8.15
C SER A 118 11.27 -1.30 -8.32
N PRO A 119 10.72 -0.08 -8.43
CA PRO A 119 11.57 1.11 -8.52
C PRO A 119 12.11 1.61 -7.18
N LEU A 120 11.81 0.96 -6.04
CA LEU A 120 12.55 1.13 -4.79
C LEU A 120 13.83 0.29 -4.75
N ARG A 121 14.01 -0.67 -5.67
CA ARG A 121 15.26 -1.45 -5.76
C ARG A 121 16.44 -0.53 -6.02
N GLY A 122 17.52 -0.75 -5.29
CA GLY A 122 18.69 0.14 -5.26
C GLY A 122 18.60 1.30 -4.27
N ASN A 123 17.44 1.57 -3.64
CA ASN A 123 17.38 2.47 -2.49
C ASN A 123 18.00 1.75 -1.28
N PRO A 124 19.05 2.31 -0.63
CA PRO A 124 19.73 1.63 0.48
C PRO A 124 18.82 1.28 1.66
N ARG A 125 17.78 2.08 1.93
CA ARG A 125 16.81 1.81 2.99
C ARG A 125 15.89 0.66 2.60
N PHE A 126 15.43 0.61 1.35
CA PHE A 126 14.64 -0.52 0.84
C PHE A 126 15.44 -1.82 0.91
N GLU A 127 16.69 -1.82 0.44
CA GLU A 127 17.56 -3.00 0.50
C GLU A 127 17.80 -3.48 1.94
N ARG A 128 17.94 -2.56 2.91
CA ARG A 128 18.02 -2.93 4.33
C ARG A 128 16.73 -3.55 4.87
N LEU A 129 15.57 -3.05 4.44
CA LEU A 129 14.28 -3.60 4.86
C LEU A 129 14.03 -5.01 4.29
N THR A 130 14.45 -5.25 3.04
CA THR A 130 14.24 -6.54 2.36
C THR A 130 15.33 -7.58 2.65
N SER A 131 16.54 -7.16 3.02
CA SER A 131 17.67 -8.04 3.38
C SER A 131 17.67 -8.52 4.82
N ARG A 132 16.85 -7.91 5.70
CA ARG A 132 16.58 -8.47 7.04
C ARG A 132 15.87 -9.82 6.87
N SER A 133 16.66 -10.87 6.70
CA SER A 133 16.21 -12.25 6.62
C SER A 133 15.35 -12.57 7.84
N SER A 134 14.15 -13.11 7.59
CA SER A 134 13.53 -14.32 8.17
C SER A 134 14.00 -14.96 9.50
N ALA A 135 14.80 -14.30 10.34
CA ALA A 135 15.18 -14.81 11.66
C ALA A 135 13.98 -14.83 12.63
N SER A 136 12.85 -14.20 12.29
CA SER A 136 11.59 -14.33 13.03
C SER A 136 10.58 -15.30 12.38
N GLU A 137 10.81 -15.75 11.14
CA GLU A 137 9.91 -16.69 10.46
C GLU A 137 10.03 -18.12 11.02
N ALA A 138 11.21 -18.49 11.55
CA ALA A 138 11.41 -19.77 12.24
C ALA A 138 10.67 -19.86 13.60
N ASN A 139 10.24 -18.73 14.19
CA ASN A 139 9.57 -18.72 15.50
C ASN A 139 8.04 -18.61 15.40
N ARG A 140 7.47 -18.35 14.21
CA ARG A 140 6.01 -18.30 14.01
C ARG A 140 5.40 -19.65 13.63
N ASN A 141 6.18 -20.60 13.14
CA ASN A 141 5.72 -21.96 12.79
C ASN A 141 5.84 -22.96 13.96
N GLY A 142 6.23 -22.53 15.16
CA GLY A 142 6.45 -23.39 16.32
C GLY A 142 5.25 -23.62 17.26
N LEU A 143 4.04 -23.16 16.91
CA LEU A 143 2.86 -23.29 17.77
C LEU A 143 1.72 -24.12 17.18
N ALA A 144 1.94 -24.84 16.06
CA ALA A 144 0.92 -25.74 15.51
C ALA A 144 1.09 -27.21 15.94
N ASP A 145 2.17 -27.57 16.63
CA ASP A 145 2.38 -28.92 17.17
C ASP A 145 2.39 -28.90 18.70
N SER A 146 1.28 -28.50 19.32
CA SER A 146 0.98 -28.93 20.69
C SER A 146 -0.48 -28.76 21.03
N VAL A 147 -1.04 -29.87 21.53
CA VAL A 147 -2.30 -30.01 22.29
C VAL A 147 -3.55 -30.38 21.45
N TYR A 148 -3.74 -31.71 21.41
CA TYR A 148 -4.97 -32.53 21.40
C TYR A 148 -6.18 -32.11 20.55
#